data_AF-A0A0F9FZD0-F1
#
_entry.id   AF-A0A0F9FZD0-F1
#
_cell.length_a   1.000
_cell.length_b   1.000
_cell.length_c   1.000
_cell.angle_alpha   90.00
_cell.angle_beta   90.00
_cell.angle_gamma   90.00
#
_symmetry.space_group_name_H-M   'P 1'
#
loop_
_entity.id
_entity.type
_entity.pdbx_description
1 polymer ?
#
loop_
_entity_poly.entity_id
_entity_poly.type
_entity_poly.pdbx_seq_one_letter_code
_entity_poly.pdbx_strand_id
1 'polypeptide(L)'
;MAVDVTTGRQFFKLVFFVPETHKEMVKRAVFAAGAGHYDGYEQCSWETLGTGQFKPLEGSQPFIGEKETLELVSEYRVETLCPADKIASILHALIEAHPYETPAYDVWSVMTINDFN
;
A
#
# COMPACT_ATOMS: atom_id res chain seq x y z
N MET A 1 28.14 17.29 20.86
CA MET A 1 27.69 16.89 19.51
C MET A 1 27.08 15.52 19.64
N ALA A 2 25.76 15.42 19.46
CA ALA A 2 25.09 14.12 19.44
C ALA A 2 25.57 13.38 18.20
N VAL A 3 26.04 12.15 18.39
CA VAL A 3 26.23 11.20 17.30
C VAL A 3 24.84 10.97 16.67
N ASP A 4 24.67 11.44 15.44
CA ASP A 4 23.44 11.26 14.69
C ASP A 4 23.30 9.77 14.33
N VAL A 5 22.32 9.10 14.95
CA VAL A 5 22.03 7.67 14.75
C VAL A 5 21.22 7.45 13.46
N THR A 6 21.28 8.38 12.50
CA THR A 6 20.69 8.26 11.16
C THR A 6 21.51 7.38 10.22
N THR A 7 22.23 6.39 10.75
CA THR A 7 22.76 5.30 9.94
C THR A 7 21.58 4.45 9.44
N GLY A 8 21.07 4.82 8.27
CA GLY A 8 20.31 3.97 7.34
C GLY A 8 18.92 3.50 7.80
N ARG A 9 17.97 4.40 8.09
CA ARG A 9 16.56 3.98 8.03
C ARG A 9 16.18 3.72 6.58
N GLN A 10 16.20 2.45 6.21
CA GLN A 10 15.69 2.02 4.91
C GLN A 10 14.17 2.14 4.90
N PHE A 11 13.65 2.71 3.83
CA PHE A 11 12.21 2.82 3.61
C PHE A 11 11.83 2.04 2.36
N PHE A 12 10.59 1.56 2.36
CA PHE A 12 9.90 1.14 1.16
C PHE A 12 8.77 2.09 0.84
N LYS A 13 8.44 2.24 -0.44
CA LYS A 13 7.17 2.80 -0.90
C LYS A 13 6.22 1.63 -1.15
N LEU A 14 5.17 1.56 -0.36
CA LEU A 14 4.03 0.69 -0.62
C LEU A 14 3.08 1.41 -1.56
N VAL A 15 2.66 0.72 -2.62
CA VAL A 15 1.59 1.12 -3.53
C VAL A 15 0.51 0.05 -3.49
N PHE A 16 -0.76 0.41 -3.31
CA PHE A 16 -1.88 -0.54 -3.39
C PHE A 16 -3.08 0.07 -4.11
N PHE A 17 -3.96 -0.78 -4.63
CA PHE A 17 -5.13 -0.39 -5.41
C PHE A 17 -6.40 -0.87 -4.73
N VAL A 18 -7.34 0.05 -4.47
CA VAL A 18 -8.52 -0.24 -3.64
C VAL A 18 -9.76 0.50 -4.15
N PRO A 19 -10.96 -0.11 -4.12
CA PRO A 19 -12.22 0.60 -4.37
C PRO A 19 -12.46 1.76 -3.39
N GLU A 20 -13.09 2.83 -3.87
CA GLU A 20 -13.41 4.01 -3.06
C GLU A 20 -14.12 3.67 -1.75
N THR A 21 -15.06 2.71 -1.79
CA THR A 21 -15.86 2.27 -0.64
C THR A 21 -15.04 1.68 0.51
N HIS A 22 -13.83 1.17 0.24
CA HIS A 22 -12.97 0.51 1.23
C HIS A 22 -11.65 1.26 1.48
N LYS A 23 -11.34 2.27 0.65
CA LYS A 23 -10.09 3.05 0.69
C LYS A 23 -9.70 3.51 2.10
N GLU A 24 -10.61 4.19 2.79
CA GLU A 24 -10.31 4.76 4.11
C GLU A 24 -10.14 3.68 5.19
N MET A 25 -10.86 2.56 5.09
CA MET A 25 -10.69 1.43 5.99
C MET A 25 -9.31 0.81 5.84
N VAL A 26 -8.89 0.53 4.60
CA VAL A 26 -7.59 -0.06 4.28
C VAL A 26 -6.45 0.88 4.69
N LYS A 27 -6.56 2.18 4.41
CA LYS A 27 -5.58 3.20 4.84
C LYS A 27 -5.38 3.18 6.35
N ARG A 28 -6.47 3.18 7.12
CA ARG A 28 -6.40 3.12 8.59
C ARG A 28 -5.69 1.86 9.09
N ALA A 29 -5.93 0.71 8.45
CA ALA A 29 -5.27 -0.54 8.83
C ALA A 29 -3.75 -0.49 8.60
N VAL A 30 -3.31 -0.05 7.42
CA VAL A 30 -1.86 0.06 7.13
C VAL A 30 -1.18 1.14 7.98
N PHE A 31 -1.86 2.24 8.28
CA PHE A 31 -1.34 3.28 9.18
C PHE A 31 -1.22 2.79 10.63
N ALA A 32 -2.22 2.04 11.13
CA ALA A 32 -2.14 1.42 12.45
C ALA A 32 -0.96 0.42 12.55
N ALA A 33 -0.60 -0.23 11.44
CA ALA A 33 0.57 -1.10 11.33
C ALA A 33 1.90 -0.32 11.17
N GLY A 34 1.86 1.00 11.01
CA GLY A 34 3.03 1.88 11.00
C GLY A 34 3.45 2.43 9.63
N ALA A 35 2.62 2.26 8.59
CA ALA A 35 2.81 2.97 7.33
C ALA A 35 2.57 4.48 7.50
N GLY A 36 3.17 5.29 6.63
CA GLY A 36 2.98 6.74 6.60
C GLY A 36 3.65 7.49 7.75
N HIS A 37 4.58 6.86 8.48
CA HIS A 37 5.38 7.52 9.52
C HIS A 37 6.72 7.98 8.96
N TYR A 38 6.93 9.30 8.89
CA TYR A 38 8.16 9.90 8.36
C TYR A 38 8.41 11.28 8.98
N ASP A 39 9.62 11.52 9.51
CA ASP A 39 10.09 12.81 10.07
C ASP A 39 9.08 13.60 10.94
N GLY A 40 8.39 12.91 11.85
CA GLY A 40 7.44 13.53 12.79
C GLY A 40 6.01 13.70 12.25
N TYR A 41 5.75 13.21 11.03
CA TYR A 41 4.42 13.10 10.45
C TYR A 41 3.94 11.65 10.51
N GLU A 42 2.62 11.49 10.64
CA GLU A 42 1.94 10.20 10.63
C GLU A 42 0.83 10.18 9.56
N GLN A 43 0.41 8.98 9.16
CA GLN A 43 -0.66 8.76 8.17
C GLN A 43 -0.40 9.44 6.82
N CYS A 44 0.87 9.63 6.45
CA CYS A 44 1.23 10.20 5.16
C CYS A 44 0.90 9.23 4.02
N SER A 45 0.09 9.69 3.07
CA SER A 45 -0.15 8.97 1.81
C SER A 45 -0.43 9.95 0.68
N TRP A 46 -0.14 9.52 -0.53
CA TRP A 46 -0.66 10.14 -1.75
C TRP A 46 -1.66 9.19 -2.41
N GLU A 47 -2.70 9.71 -3.05
CA GLU A 47 -3.70 8.89 -3.72
C GLU A 47 -4.18 9.50 -5.03
N THR A 48 -4.53 8.65 -5.99
CA THR A 48 -5.13 9.04 -7.27
C THR A 48 -6.20 8.07 -7.69
N LEU A 49 -7.30 8.61 -8.22
CA LEU A 49 -8.38 7.84 -8.80
C LEU A 49 -8.00 7.41 -10.22
N GLY A 50 -8.18 6.12 -10.53
CA GLY A 50 -7.98 5.55 -11.85
C GLY A 50 -8.96 4.43 -12.14
N THR A 51 -8.69 3.69 -13.23
CA THR A 51 -9.48 2.53 -13.65
C THR A 51 -8.64 1.26 -13.48
N GLY A 52 -9.08 0.37 -12.60
CA GLY A 52 -8.60 -1.00 -12.51
C GLY A 52 -9.25 -1.87 -13.59
N GLN A 53 -8.52 -2.85 -14.10
CA GLN A 53 -9.01 -3.82 -15.08
C GLN A 53 -8.59 -5.23 -14.70
N PHE A 54 -9.55 -6.15 -14.65
CA PHE A 54 -9.28 -7.56 -14.42
C PHE A 54 -10.34 -8.43 -15.09
N LYS A 55 -10.02 -9.71 -15.28
CA LYS A 55 -10.97 -10.73 -15.77
C LYS A 55 -10.92 -11.90 -14.79
N PRO A 56 -11.91 -12.08 -13.90
CA PRO A 56 -11.92 -13.21 -12.98
C PRO A 56 -11.98 -14.51 -13.79
N LEU A 57 -11.07 -15.45 -13.49
CA LEU A 57 -11.03 -16.74 -14.18
C LEU A 57 -11.89 -17.76 -13.43
N GLU A 58 -12.08 -18.93 -14.05
CA GLU A 58 -12.60 -20.10 -13.34
C GLU A 58 -11.80 -20.36 -12.04
N GLY A 59 -12.52 -20.54 -10.93
CA GLY A 59 -11.94 -20.70 -9.59
C GLY A 59 -11.75 -19.42 -8.77
N SER A 60 -11.79 -18.23 -9.38
CA SER A 60 -11.70 -16.96 -8.65
C SER A 60 -12.94 -16.68 -7.78
N GLN A 61 -12.75 -16.03 -6.63
CA GLN A 61 -13.82 -15.48 -5.80
C GLN A 61 -13.76 -13.94 -5.80
N PRO A 62 -14.11 -13.29 -6.94
CA PRO A 62 -14.00 -11.84 -7.02
C PRO A 62 -14.99 -11.17 -6.05
N PHE A 63 -14.53 -10.13 -5.38
CA PHE A 63 -15.39 -9.28 -4.56
C PHE A 63 -16.38 -8.47 -5.42
N ILE A 64 -15.96 -8.08 -6.63
CA ILE A 64 -16.75 -7.33 -7.62
C ILE A 64 -16.57 -7.99 -8.99
N GLY A 65 -17.66 -8.07 -9.75
CA GLY A 65 -17.66 -8.52 -11.14
C GLY A 65 -18.05 -9.99 -11.32
N GLU A 66 -18.09 -10.41 -12.57
CA GLU A 66 -18.54 -11.74 -13.00
C GLU A 66 -17.40 -12.58 -13.59
N LYS A 67 -17.49 -13.90 -13.43
CA LYS A 67 -16.50 -14.84 -13.97
C LYS A 67 -16.47 -14.78 -15.49
N GLU A 68 -15.26 -14.85 -16.05
CA GLU A 68 -14.99 -14.80 -17.48
C GLU A 68 -15.45 -13.50 -18.18
N THR A 69 -15.80 -12.47 -17.43
CA THR A 69 -16.15 -11.14 -17.92
C THR A 69 -15.02 -10.16 -17.62
N LEU A 70 -14.70 -9.29 -18.59
CA LEU A 70 -13.73 -8.21 -18.36
C LEU A 70 -14.39 -7.12 -17.52
N GLU A 71 -13.82 -6.86 -16.36
CA GLU A 71 -14.30 -5.86 -15.41
C GLU A 71 -13.44 -4.61 -15.49
N LEU A 72 -14.10 -3.46 -15.40
CA LEU A 72 -13.48 -2.14 -15.28
C LEU A 72 -14.06 -1.44 -14.05
N VAL A 73 -13.21 -1.10 -13.09
CA VAL A 73 -13.64 -0.59 -11.79
C VAL A 73 -12.89 0.71 -11.46
N SER A 74 -13.60 1.69 -10.91
CA SER A 74 -12.98 2.88 -10.33
C SER A 74 -12.21 2.50 -9.06
N GLU A 75 -10.91 2.71 -9.05
CA GLU A 75 -10.03 2.37 -7.93
C GLU A 75 -9.07 3.50 -7.61
N TYR A 76 -8.70 3.59 -6.34
CA TYR A 76 -7.63 4.48 -5.90
C TYR A 76 -6.32 3.73 -5.88
N ARG A 77 -5.31 4.25 -6.58
CA ARG A 77 -3.91 3.96 -6.31
C ARG A 77 -3.50 4.78 -5.09
N VAL A 78 -3.20 4.12 -3.99
CA VAL A 78 -2.71 4.75 -2.76
C VAL A 78 -1.24 4.40 -2.57
N GLU A 79 -0.44 5.38 -2.19
CA GLU A 79 0.99 5.24 -2.03
C GLU A 79 1.45 5.81 -0.69
N THR A 80 2.31 5.08 0.04
CA THR A 80 2.79 5.50 1.36
C THR A 80 4.19 4.99 1.67
N LEU A 81 4.96 5.75 2.45
CA LEU A 81 6.27 5.32 2.93
C LEU A 81 6.12 4.36 4.11
N CYS A 82 6.96 3.34 4.13
CA CYS A 82 6.94 2.27 5.13
C CYS A 82 8.36 2.07 5.67
N PRO A 83 8.57 2.12 6.99
CA PRO A 83 9.83 1.69 7.60
C PRO A 83 10.13 0.24 7.22
N ALA A 84 11.38 -0.07 6.84
CA ALA A 84 11.76 -1.40 6.37
C ALA A 84 11.53 -2.50 7.42
N ASP A 85 11.69 -2.18 8.70
CA ASP A 85 11.45 -3.10 9.83
C ASP A 85 9.96 -3.43 10.04
N LYS A 86 9.05 -2.64 9.46
CA LYS A 86 7.59 -2.81 9.59
C LYS A 86 6.90 -3.28 8.32
N ILE A 87 7.61 -3.43 7.20
CA ILE A 87 6.96 -3.70 5.91
C ILE A 87 6.13 -4.99 5.93
N ALA A 88 6.61 -6.06 6.57
CA ALA A 88 5.88 -7.31 6.66
C ALA A 88 4.55 -7.15 7.42
N SER A 89 4.56 -6.50 8.59
CA SER A 89 3.33 -6.25 9.36
C SER A 89 2.36 -5.32 8.62
N ILE A 90 2.88 -4.35 7.88
CA ILE A 90 2.07 -3.43 7.07
C ILE A 90 1.39 -4.19 5.93
N LEU A 91 2.10 -5.10 5.25
CA LEU A 91 1.52 -5.93 4.18
C LEU A 91 0.47 -6.90 4.72
N HIS A 92 0.69 -7.50 5.88
CA HIS A 92 -0.34 -8.31 6.53
C HIS A 92 -1.61 -7.50 6.82
N ALA A 93 -1.47 -6.31 7.40
CA ALA A 93 -2.61 -5.43 7.67
C ALA A 93 -3.33 -4.99 6.38
N LEU A 94 -2.58 -4.74 5.30
CA LEU A 94 -3.15 -4.47 3.97
C LEU A 94 -4.01 -5.65 3.52
N ILE A 95 -3.44 -6.86 3.51
CA ILE A 95 -4.11 -8.08 3.03
C ILE A 95 -5.36 -8.39 3.84
N GLU A 96 -5.29 -8.29 5.16
CA GLU A 96 -6.43 -8.58 6.05
C GLU A 96 -7.57 -7.57 5.93
N ALA A 97 -7.27 -6.29 5.69
CA ALA A 97 -8.27 -5.24 5.58
C ALA A 97 -8.84 -5.08 4.16
N HIS A 98 -8.18 -5.64 3.14
CA HIS A 98 -8.56 -5.43 1.75
C HIS A 98 -9.83 -6.23 1.40
N PRO A 99 -10.79 -5.66 0.63
CA PRO A 99 -11.99 -6.40 0.22
C PRO A 99 -11.71 -7.53 -0.77
N TYR A 100 -10.59 -7.48 -1.48
CA TYR A 100 -10.23 -8.50 -2.48
C TYR A 100 -9.47 -9.66 -1.85
N GLU A 101 -9.77 -10.88 -2.30
CA GLU A 101 -9.07 -12.11 -1.89
C GLU A 101 -7.56 -12.01 -2.08
N THR A 102 -7.12 -11.42 -3.20
CA THR A 102 -5.70 -11.15 -3.48
C THR A 102 -5.55 -9.68 -3.90
N PRO A 103 -5.20 -8.78 -2.97
CA PRO A 103 -4.96 -7.38 -3.32
C PRO A 103 -3.72 -7.23 -4.22
N ALA A 104 -3.83 -6.35 -5.22
CA ALA A 104 -2.66 -5.91 -5.97
C ALA A 104 -1.90 -4.83 -5.18
N TYR A 105 -0.60 -5.04 -4.99
CA TYR A 105 0.28 -4.06 -4.36
C TYR A 105 1.72 -4.20 -4.88
N ASP A 106 2.47 -3.10 -4.80
CA ASP A 106 3.89 -3.06 -5.10
C ASP A 106 4.69 -2.54 -3.89
N VAL A 107 5.93 -2.99 -3.76
CA VAL A 107 6.87 -2.53 -2.74
C VAL A 107 8.18 -2.13 -3.42
N TRP A 108 8.53 -0.84 -3.33
CA TRP A 108 9.70 -0.27 -4.00
C TRP A 108 10.70 0.23 -2.95
N SER A 109 11.98 -0.11 -3.10
CA SER A 109 13.03 0.50 -2.25
C SER A 109 13.07 2.00 -2.46
N VAL A 110 13.12 2.76 -1.38
CA VAL A 110 13.28 4.22 -1.39
C VAL A 110 14.69 4.55 -0.97
N MET A 111 15.42 5.21 -1.86
CA MET A 111 16.73 5.78 -1.56
C MET A 111 16.57 7.23 -1.12
N THR A 112 17.41 7.65 -0.19
CA THR A 112 17.54 9.02 0.30
C THR A 112 18.83 9.64 -0.22
N ILE A 113 19.02 10.93 0.02
CA ILE A 113 20.27 11.61 -0.35
C ILE A 113 21.51 10.99 0.33
N ASN A 114 21.33 10.37 1.50
CA ASN A 114 22.41 9.72 2.24
C ASN A 114 22.89 8.42 1.58
N ASP A 115 22.10 7.81 0.70
CA ASP A 115 22.47 6.58 0.00
C ASP A 115 23.38 6.85 -1.22
N PHE A 116 23.59 8.12 -1.56
CA PHE A 116 24.42 8.56 -2.69
C PHE A 116 25.65 9.39 -2.29
N ASN A 117 25.89 9.56 -0.98
CA ASN A 117 27.00 10.35 -0.42
C ASN A 117 27.98 9.51 0.38
#